data_AF-A0A6M3K4E7-F1
#
_entry.id   AF-A0A6M3K4E7-F1
#
_cell.length_a   1.000
_cell.length_b   1.000
_cell.length_c   1.000
_cell.angle_alpha   90.00
_cell.angle_beta   90.00
_cell.angle_gamma   90.00
#
_symmetry.space_group_name_H-M   'P 1'
#
loop_
_entity.id
_entity.type
_entity.pdbx_description
1 polymer ?
#
loop_
_entity_poly.entity_id
_entity_poly.type
_entity_poly.pdbx_seq_one_letter_code
_entity_poly.pdbx_strand_id
1 'polypeptide(L)'
;MDTVKVLRELASNDDWQNIYILSKDIASIKLFDNCNEFTYVQNIFLRYLNFYYTLHSDVAMGEVDEIVFDNQLYEDAYIMYKNRIEKEKFKGNTTDRGKENINSLKTNSWIFKNPPANLKAK
;
A
#
# COMPACT_ATOMS: atom_id res chain seq x y z
N MET A 1 7.15 -23.23 -0.09
CA MET A 1 7.10 -22.16 0.92
C MET A 1 6.55 -20.93 0.23
N ASP A 2 5.49 -20.32 0.75
CA ASP A 2 4.88 -19.15 0.12
C ASP A 2 5.72 -17.91 0.39
N THR A 3 6.37 -17.37 -0.64
CA THR A 3 7.25 -16.20 -0.54
C THR A 3 6.54 -15.00 0.08
N VAL A 4 5.25 -14.80 -0.22
CA VAL A 4 4.50 -13.66 0.31
C VAL A 4 4.29 -13.81 1.82
N LYS A 5 3.97 -15.02 2.27
CA LYS A 5 3.82 -15.33 3.69
C LYS A 5 5.11 -15.09 4.47
N VAL A 6 6.25 -15.52 3.92
CA VAL A 6 7.57 -15.31 4.55
C VAL A 6 7.91 -13.83 4.66
N LEU A 7 7.66 -13.05 3.59
CA LEU A 7 7.91 -11.60 3.62
C LEU A 7 7.02 -10.88 4.63
N ARG A 8 5.78 -11.32 4.79
CA ARG A 8 4.85 -10.78 5.78
C ARG A 8 5.32 -11.05 7.20
N GLU A 9 5.70 -12.30 7.50
CA GLU A 9 6.25 -12.70 8.80
C GLU A 9 7.57 -11.99 9.13
N LEU A 10 8.44 -11.78 8.13
CA LEU A 10 9.65 -11.00 8.30
C LEU A 10 9.34 -9.54 8.59
N ALA A 11 8.36 -8.96 7.88
CA ALA A 11 8.02 -7.55 8.02
C ALA A 11 7.33 -7.23 9.35
N SER A 12 6.58 -8.17 9.92
CA SER A 12 5.94 -8.01 11.23
C SER A 12 6.91 -8.14 12.40
N ASN A 13 8.15 -8.57 12.17
CA ASN A 13 9.13 -8.76 13.22
C ASN A 13 9.62 -7.40 13.76
N ASP A 14 9.70 -7.29 15.09
CA ASP A 14 10.19 -6.11 15.81
C ASP A 14 11.54 -5.62 15.29
N ASP A 15 12.48 -6.51 14.97
CA ASP A 15 13.80 -6.14 14.46
C ASP A 15 13.69 -5.35 13.15
N TRP A 16 12.87 -5.84 12.23
CA TRP A 16 12.64 -5.22 10.93
C TRP A 16 11.81 -3.94 11.04
N GLN A 17 10.85 -3.89 11.97
CA GLN A 17 10.11 -2.67 12.27
C GLN A 17 11.02 -1.59 12.86
N ASN A 18 11.90 -1.94 13.79
CA ASN A 18 12.88 -1.02 14.37
C ASN A 18 13.84 -0.47 13.32
N ILE A 19 14.39 -1.34 12.45
CA ILE A 19 15.25 -0.90 11.34
C ILE A 19 14.46 0.03 10.39
N TYR A 20 13.20 -0.31 10.09
CA TYR A 20 12.36 0.49 9.22
C TYR A 20 12.08 1.89 9.79
N ILE A 21 11.73 1.98 11.08
CA ILE A 21 11.54 3.24 11.80
C ILE A 21 12.82 4.08 11.75
N LEU A 22 13.95 3.48 12.14
CA LEU A 22 15.25 4.14 12.12
C LEU A 22 15.64 4.62 10.72
N SER A 23 15.33 3.87 9.68
CA SER A 23 15.59 4.26 8.29
C SER A 23 14.73 5.43 7.80
N LYS A 24 13.51 5.58 8.34
CA LYS A 24 12.62 6.71 8.02
C LYS A 24 13.03 7.97 8.77
N ASP A 25 13.42 7.84 10.04
CA ASP A 25 13.71 8.98 10.91
C ASP A 25 15.15 9.47 10.75
N ILE A 26 16.09 8.54 10.58
CA ILE A 26 17.51 8.82 10.40
C ILE A 26 17.88 8.46 8.96
N ALA A 27 17.95 9.48 8.10
CA ALA A 27 18.25 9.36 6.68
C ALA A 27 19.61 8.68 6.35
N SER A 28 20.42 8.32 7.36
CA SER A 28 21.69 7.61 7.18
C SER A 28 21.55 6.08 7.15
N ILE A 29 20.47 5.50 7.66
CA ILE A 29 20.28 4.04 7.65
C ILE A 29 19.58 3.63 6.36
N LYS A 30 20.33 2.97 5.48
CA LYS A 30 19.79 2.37 4.26
C LYS A 30 19.27 0.97 4.56
N LEU A 31 18.00 0.70 4.24
CA LEU A 31 17.39 -0.63 4.33
C LEU A 31 18.01 -1.64 3.35
N PHE A 32 18.38 -1.15 2.17
CA PHE A 32 18.95 -1.97 1.10
C PHE A 32 20.11 -1.24 0.45
N ASP A 33 21.16 -1.98 0.10
CA ASP A 33 22.25 -1.47 -0.71
C ASP A 33 21.94 -1.67 -2.19
N ASN A 34 21.06 -0.81 -2.71
CA ASN A 34 20.63 -0.85 -4.11
C ASN A 34 21.30 0.27 -4.91
N CYS A 35 21.82 -0.08 -6.09
CA CYS A 35 22.47 0.90 -6.97
C CYS A 35 21.49 1.84 -7.68
N ASN A 36 20.30 1.35 -8.11
CA ASN A 36 19.35 2.15 -8.90
C ASN A 36 17.87 1.81 -8.65
N GLU A 37 17.49 0.52 -8.59
CA GLU A 37 16.09 0.09 -8.53
C GLU A 37 15.83 -0.99 -7.48
N PHE A 38 14.62 -0.99 -6.93
CA PHE A 38 14.16 -2.05 -6.03
C PHE A 38 13.69 -3.27 -6.81
N THR A 39 14.09 -4.46 -6.37
CA THR A 39 13.54 -5.71 -6.90
C THR A 39 12.07 -5.86 -6.53
N TYR A 40 11.34 -6.69 -7.26
CA TYR A 40 9.94 -7.00 -6.95
C TYR A 40 9.73 -7.46 -5.50
N VAL A 41 10.63 -8.32 -5.00
CA VAL A 41 10.60 -8.84 -3.63
C VAL A 41 10.83 -7.72 -2.62
N GLN A 42 11.83 -6.85 -2.85
CA GLN A 42 12.09 -5.70 -1.98
C GLN A 42 10.91 -4.73 -1.95
N ASN A 43 10.25 -4.49 -3.10
CA ASN A 43 9.06 -3.66 -3.17
C ASN A 43 7.90 -4.26 -2.36
N ILE A 44 7.66 -5.58 -2.46
CA ILE A 44 6.63 -6.24 -1.63
C ILE A 44 6.99 -6.12 -0.16
N PHE A 45 8.24 -6.37 0.21
CA PHE A 45 8.70 -6.32 1.58
C PHE A 45 8.54 -4.91 2.18
N LEU A 46 8.94 -3.87 1.44
CA LEU A 46 8.73 -2.46 1.81
C LEU A 46 7.24 -2.13 2.02
N ARG A 47 6.35 -2.68 1.19
CA ARG A 47 4.90 -2.48 1.37
C ARG A 47 4.42 -3.09 2.68
N TYR A 48 4.90 -4.29 3.03
CA TYR A 48 4.54 -4.91 4.31
C TYR A 48 5.17 -4.17 5.50
N LEU A 49 6.42 -3.70 5.39
CA LEU A 49 7.05 -2.88 6.42
C LEU A 49 6.24 -1.62 6.72
N ASN A 50 5.85 -0.88 5.68
CA ASN A 50 5.01 0.31 5.84
C ASN A 50 3.62 -0.03 6.38
N PHE A 51 3.06 -1.18 5.98
CA PHE A 51 1.78 -1.65 6.48
C PHE A 51 1.80 -1.86 7.99
N TYR A 52 2.73 -2.68 8.49
CA TYR A 52 2.86 -2.95 9.92
C TYR A 52 3.22 -1.69 10.71
N TYR A 53 4.11 -0.84 10.18
CA TYR A 53 4.42 0.46 10.79
C TYR A 53 3.17 1.32 10.99
N THR A 54 2.31 1.41 9.96
CA THR A 54 1.05 2.17 10.04
C THR A 54 0.09 1.52 11.03
N LEU A 55 -0.01 0.20 11.02
CA LEU A 55 -0.89 -0.53 11.91
C LEU A 55 -0.49 -0.34 13.39
N HIS A 56 0.80 -0.47 13.71
CA HIS A 56 1.31 -0.17 15.05
C HIS A 56 1.06 1.28 15.46
N SER A 57 1.22 2.24 14.54
CA SER A 57 0.92 3.65 14.80
C SER A 57 -0.57 3.87 15.12
N ASP A 58 -1.46 3.30 14.31
CA ASP A 58 -2.91 3.43 14.49
C ASP A 58 -3.36 2.79 15.82
N VAL A 59 -2.76 1.66 16.20
CA VAL A 59 -2.98 1.02 17.51
C VAL A 59 -2.47 1.89 18.66
N ALA A 60 -1.26 2.44 18.55
CA ALA A 60 -0.70 3.34 19.55
C ALA A 60 -1.53 4.64 19.72
N MET A 61 -2.19 5.09 18.66
CA MET A 61 -3.12 6.22 18.68
C MET A 61 -4.52 5.86 19.20
N GLY A 62 -4.82 4.58 19.41
CA GLY A 62 -6.14 4.09 19.79
C GLY A 62 -7.19 4.14 18.68
N GLU A 63 -6.76 4.28 17.41
CA GLU A 63 -7.66 4.21 16.25
C GLU A 63 -8.06 2.76 15.91
N VAL A 64 -7.20 1.81 16.27
CA VAL A 64 -7.37 0.37 16.05
C VAL A 64 -7.06 -0.38 17.34
N ASP A 65 -7.78 -1.46 17.61
CA ASP A 65 -7.55 -2.32 18.78
C ASP A 65 -6.45 -3.36 18.49
N GLU A 66 -5.64 -3.71 19.50
CA GLU A 66 -4.54 -4.67 19.45
C GLU A 66 -4.97 -6.05 18.92
N ILE A 67 -6.26 -6.41 19.07
CA ILE A 67 -6.82 -7.65 18.52
C ILE A 67 -6.57 -7.82 17.02
N VAL A 68 -6.28 -6.72 16.30
CA VAL A 68 -5.95 -6.75 14.87
C VAL A 68 -4.74 -7.63 14.55
N PHE A 69 -3.82 -7.82 15.51
CA PHE A 69 -2.64 -8.67 15.37
C PHE A 69 -2.90 -10.15 15.66
N ASP A 70 -4.08 -10.51 16.21
CA ASP A 70 -4.39 -11.89 16.60
C ASP A 70 -4.47 -12.84 15.39
N ASN A 71 -4.85 -12.33 14.22
CA ASN A 71 -4.90 -13.11 13.00
C ASN A 71 -4.75 -12.29 11.72
N GLN A 72 -4.31 -12.95 10.65
CA GLN A 72 -4.09 -12.34 9.33
C GLN A 72 -5.37 -11.82 8.67
N LEU A 73 -6.54 -12.38 9.02
CA LEU A 73 -7.81 -11.93 8.45
C LEU A 73 -8.15 -10.52 8.93
N TYR A 74 -7.88 -10.20 10.19
CA TYR A 74 -8.08 -8.86 10.74
C TYR A 74 -7.09 -7.85 10.17
N GLU A 75 -5.82 -8.23 10.05
CA GLU A 75 -4.82 -7.43 9.34
C GLU A 75 -5.25 -7.11 7.89
N ASP A 76 -5.72 -8.12 7.14
CA ASP A 76 -6.19 -7.94 5.77
C ASP A 76 -7.44 -7.04 5.69
N ALA A 77 -8.37 -7.22 6.63
CA ALA A 77 -9.56 -6.39 6.74
C ALA A 77 -9.21 -4.92 7.01
N TYR A 78 -8.23 -4.67 7.89
CA TYR A 78 -7.73 -3.33 8.15
C TYR A 78 -7.12 -2.69 6.88
N ILE A 79 -6.31 -3.44 6.11
CA ILE A 79 -5.74 -2.93 4.85
C ILE A 79 -6.85 -2.53 3.88
N MET A 80 -7.87 -3.36 3.75
CA MET A 80 -9.02 -3.06 2.89
C MET A 80 -9.75 -1.79 3.35
N TYR A 81 -9.93 -1.62 4.65
CA TYR A 81 -10.52 -0.43 5.24
C TYR A 81 -9.71 0.84 4.96
N LYS A 82 -8.39 0.85 5.22
CA LYS A 82 -7.53 2.03 4.94
C LYS A 82 -7.54 2.41 3.46
N ASN A 83 -7.40 1.42 2.57
CA ASN A 83 -7.45 1.63 1.13
C ASN A 83 -8.79 2.22 0.67
N ARG A 84 -9.90 1.83 1.31
CA ARG A 84 -11.22 2.38 1.01
C ARG A 84 -11.30 3.86 1.42
N ILE A 85 -10.84 4.20 2.62
CA ILE A 85 -10.83 5.59 3.11
C ILE A 85 -9.98 6.49 2.22
N GLU A 86 -8.79 6.05 1.81
CA GLU A 86 -7.95 6.82 0.90
C GLU A 86 -8.67 7.10 -0.42
N LYS A 87 -9.31 6.08 -1.02
CA LYS A 87 -10.08 6.25 -2.25
C LYS A 87 -11.25 7.22 -2.10
N GLU A 88 -11.92 7.23 -0.94
CA GLU A 88 -12.99 8.17 -0.65
C GLU A 88 -12.48 9.61 -0.49
N LYS A 89 -11.31 9.82 0.13
CA LYS A 89 -10.63 11.12 0.18
C LYS A 89 -10.31 11.68 -1.22
N PHE A 90 -9.87 10.83 -2.15
CA PHE A 90 -9.58 11.25 -3.52
C PHE A 90 -10.83 11.61 -4.34
N LYS A 91 -11.97 10.98 -4.08
CA LYS A 91 -13.24 11.28 -4.77
C LYS A 91 -13.86 12.61 -4.33
N GLY A 92 -13.64 13.03 -3.08
CA GLY A 92 -14.17 14.28 -2.52
C GLY A 92 -13.54 15.56 -3.08
N ASN A 93 -12.36 15.49 -3.69
CA ASN A 93 -11.63 16.66 -4.19
C ASN A 93 -11.83 16.94 -5.69
N THR A 94 -12.58 16.11 -6.40
CA THR A 94 -12.75 16.22 -7.86
C THR A 94 -13.92 17.09 -8.34
N THR A 95 -14.60 17.84 -7.45
CA THR A 95 -15.80 18.59 -7.86
C THR A 95 -15.61 20.01 -8.40
N ASP A 96 -14.44 20.66 -8.37
CA ASP A 96 -14.41 22.08 -8.80
C ASP A 96 -13.30 22.59 -9.72
N ARG A 97 -12.27 21.83 -10.09
CA ARG A 97 -11.25 22.33 -11.04
C ARG A 97 -10.69 21.26 -11.97
N GLY A 98 -11.09 21.29 -13.23
CA GLY A 98 -10.35 20.59 -14.30
C GLY A 98 -11.21 19.89 -15.35
N LYS A 99 -12.05 20.64 -16.08
CA LYS A 99 -12.59 20.18 -17.37
C LYS A 99 -11.57 20.23 -18.52
N GLU A 100 -10.29 20.49 -18.25
CA GLU A 100 -9.25 20.69 -19.26
C GLU A 100 -8.01 19.85 -18.97
N ASN A 101 -8.05 18.53 -19.23
CA ASN A 101 -6.92 17.72 -19.74
C ASN A 101 -7.26 16.21 -19.85
N ILE A 102 -8.42 15.87 -20.40
CA ILE A 102 -8.82 14.46 -20.60
C ILE A 102 -8.00 13.75 -21.71
N ASN A 103 -7.20 14.48 -22.48
CA ASN A 103 -6.46 13.92 -23.62
C ASN A 103 -5.00 13.50 -23.37
N SER A 104 -4.40 13.77 -22.20
CA SER A 104 -2.98 13.41 -21.95
C SER A 104 -2.77 12.16 -21.06
N LEU A 105 -3.83 11.52 -20.56
CA LEU A 105 -3.74 10.34 -19.68
C LEU A 105 -4.25 9.03 -20.31
N LYS A 106 -4.46 9.01 -21.64
CA LYS A 106 -4.73 7.78 -22.41
C LYS A 106 -3.44 6.99 -22.68
N THR A 107 -2.81 6.46 -21.65
CA THR A 107 -1.75 5.43 -21.82
C THR A 107 -1.69 4.37 -20.73
N ASN A 108 -2.61 4.33 -19.76
CA ASN A 108 -2.64 3.23 -18.76
C ASN A 108 -3.91 2.38 -18.86
N SER A 109 -4.28 2.04 -20.10
CA SER A 109 -5.31 1.05 -20.45
C SER A 109 -4.83 -0.38 -20.15
N TRP A 110 -4.65 -0.77 -18.89
CA TRP A 110 -4.25 -2.16 -18.57
C TRP A 110 -4.89 -2.80 -17.31
N ILE A 111 -5.99 -2.25 -16.75
CA ILE A 111 -6.64 -2.85 -15.56
C ILE A 111 -8.14 -3.14 -15.70
N PHE A 112 -8.69 -3.20 -16.93
CA PHE A 112 -10.02 -3.79 -17.14
C PHE A 112 -9.98 -4.77 -18.31
N LYS A 113 -10.27 -6.04 -18.02
CA LYS A 113 -10.18 -7.16 -18.97
C LYS A 113 -11.39 -7.33 -19.90
N ASN A 114 -12.39 -6.44 -19.90
CA ASN A 114 -13.41 -6.39 -20.98
C ASN A 114 -14.11 -5.01 -21.03
N PRO A 115 -14.26 -4.39 -22.22
CA PRO A 115 -15.10 -3.20 -22.40
C PRO A 115 -16.61 -3.55 -22.35
N PRO A 116 -17.50 -2.62 -21.94
CA PRO A 116 -18.95 -2.82 -21.98
C PRO A 116 -19.43 -3.02 -23.43
N ALA A 117 -20.39 -3.92 -23.62
CA ALA A 117 -20.86 -4.44 -24.92
C ALA A 117 -21.60 -3.42 -25.83
N ASN A 118 -21.48 -2.12 -25.57
CA ASN A 118 -22.31 -1.08 -26.16
C ASN A 118 -21.56 -0.27 -27.24
N LEU A 119 -20.32 -0.64 -27.55
CA LEU A 119 -19.51 -0.05 -28.62
C LEU A 119 -19.24 -1.10 -29.72
N LYS A 120 -20.32 -1.61 -30.32
CA LYS A 120 -20.25 -2.09 -31.71
C LYS A 120 -21.06 -1.11 -32.53
N ALA A 121 -20.35 -0.17 -33.13
CA ALA A 121 -20.89 0.66 -34.19
C ALA A 121 -21.38 -0.23 -35.33
N LYS A 122 -22.66 -0.10 -35.67
CA LYS A 122 -23.15 -0.15 -37.04
C LYS A 122 -24.32 0.80 -37.16
#